data_AF-A0A933TPY1-F1
#
_entry.id   AF-A0A933TPY1-F1
#
_cell.length_a   1.000
_cell.length_b   1.000
_cell.length_c   1.000
_cell.angle_alpha   90.00
_cell.angle_beta   90.00
_cell.angle_gamma   90.00
#
_symmetry.space_group_name_H-M   'P 1'
#
loop_
_entity.id
_entity.type
_entity.pdbx_description
1 polymer ?
#
loop_
_entity_poly.entity_id
_entity_poly.type
_entity_poly.pdbx_seq_one_letter_code
_entity_poly.pdbx_strand_id
1 'polypeptide(L)'
;MAGSKRTSMATSEMHATRNRGESKTDLAKVRAGTPYVWDGQNEDDRPLTREEMQAGIETYRKQRGRPAGSDKESTTIRFDRDILAAFRAAGPGWQTRMNAALRDWLKTHSAA
;
A
#
# COMPACT_ATOMS: atom_id res chain seq x y z
N MET A 1 9.00 -15.82 -18.76
CA MET A 1 9.29 -16.19 -17.35
C MET A 1 8.18 -15.66 -16.44
N ALA A 2 7.00 -16.29 -16.47
CA ALA A 2 5.86 -15.88 -15.66
C ALA A 2 5.63 -16.94 -14.57
N GLY A 3 6.01 -16.63 -13.34
CA GLY A 3 5.84 -17.53 -12.20
C GLY A 3 5.10 -16.81 -11.08
N SER A 4 3.77 -16.89 -11.07
CA SER A 4 2.97 -16.46 -9.93
C SER A 4 3.18 -17.46 -8.79
N LYS A 5 3.96 -17.08 -7.76
CA LYS A 5 4.18 -17.88 -6.54
C LYS A 5 3.02 -17.77 -5.54
N ARG A 6 1.76 -17.84 -6.01
CA ARG A 6 0.59 -17.89 -5.13
C ARG A 6 -0.21 -19.14 -5.45
N THR A 7 0.01 -20.20 -4.68
CA THR A 7 -0.88 -21.35 -4.60
C THR A 7 -2.15 -20.90 -3.87
N SER A 8 -3.13 -20.43 -4.64
CA SER A 8 -4.49 -20.18 -4.15
C SER A 8 -5.24 -21.51 -4.14
N MET A 9 -4.99 -22.34 -3.12
CA MET A 9 -5.77 -23.57 -2.90
C MET A 9 -6.97 -23.27 -2.00
N ALA A 10 -8.11 -23.89 -2.28
CA ALA A 10 -9.26 -23.82 -1.40
C ALA A 10 -8.96 -24.50 -0.06
N THR A 11 -9.56 -24.03 1.04
CA THR A 11 -9.31 -24.56 2.39
C THR A 11 -9.55 -26.08 2.48
N SER A 12 -10.56 -26.60 1.79
CA SER A 12 -10.84 -28.04 1.68
C SER A 12 -9.70 -28.83 1.04
N GLU A 13 -9.05 -28.25 0.03
CA GLU A 13 -7.92 -28.85 -0.67
C GLU A 13 -6.65 -28.88 0.20
N MET A 14 -6.44 -27.84 1.02
CA MET A 14 -5.38 -27.81 2.03
C MET A 14 -5.59 -28.89 3.11
N HIS A 15 -6.83 -29.13 3.54
CA HIS A 15 -7.13 -30.23 4.47
C HIS A 15 -6.91 -31.59 3.81
N ALA A 16 -7.30 -31.76 2.54
CA ALA A 16 -7.11 -33.01 1.80
C ALA A 16 -5.61 -33.36 1.60
N THR A 17 -4.79 -32.38 1.19
CA THR A 17 -3.32 -32.56 1.04
C THR A 17 -2.63 -32.90 2.38
N ARG A 18 -3.11 -32.32 3.49
CA ARG A 18 -2.63 -32.65 4.84
C ARG A 18 -2.95 -34.11 5.21
N ASN A 19 -4.16 -34.57 4.91
CA ASN A 19 -4.57 -35.95 5.17
C ASN A 19 -3.84 -36.97 4.27
N ARG A 20 -3.41 -36.55 3.07
CA ARG A 20 -2.57 -37.36 2.17
C ARG A 20 -1.07 -37.33 2.50
N GLY A 21 -0.65 -36.55 3.50
CA GLY A 21 0.77 -36.44 3.88
C GLY A 21 1.62 -35.59 2.91
N GLU A 22 0.99 -34.88 1.97
CA GLU A 22 1.67 -34.04 0.96
C GLU A 22 2.02 -32.64 1.52
N SER A 23 1.57 -32.32 2.73
CA SER A 23 1.90 -31.08 3.42
C SER A 23 3.36 -31.09 3.86
N LYS A 24 4.14 -30.09 3.44
CA LYS A 24 5.54 -29.89 3.87
C LYS A 24 5.68 -29.51 5.36
N THR A 25 4.57 -29.35 6.08
CA THR A 25 4.56 -28.99 7.49
C THR A 25 4.50 -30.26 8.35
N ASP A 26 5.56 -30.55 9.09
CA ASP A 26 5.57 -31.59 10.11
C ASP A 26 4.72 -31.16 11.32
N LEU A 27 3.45 -31.53 11.30
CA LEU A 27 2.48 -31.19 12.33
C LEU A 27 2.69 -31.90 13.65
N ALA A 28 3.22 -33.11 13.62
CA ALA A 28 3.52 -33.84 14.83
C ALA A 28 4.60 -33.08 15.61
N LYS A 29 5.64 -32.59 14.92
CA LYS A 29 6.68 -31.74 15.51
C LYS A 29 6.15 -30.39 15.98
N VAL A 30 5.30 -29.72 15.20
CA VAL A 30 4.72 -28.42 15.59
C VAL A 30 3.82 -28.53 16.82
N ARG A 31 3.02 -29.61 16.93
CA ARG A 31 2.13 -29.84 18.08
C ARG A 31 2.85 -30.39 19.31
N ALA A 32 3.97 -31.09 19.12
CA ALA A 32 4.80 -31.58 20.20
C ALA A 32 5.64 -30.46 20.85
N GLY A 33 5.78 -29.30 20.19
CA GLY A 33 6.39 -28.12 20.79
C GLY A 33 5.54 -27.59 21.95
N THR A 34 6.15 -27.38 23.10
CA THR A 34 5.51 -26.67 24.21
C THR A 34 5.12 -25.26 23.74
N PRO A 35 3.87 -24.82 23.94
CA PRO A 35 3.51 -23.44 23.67
C PRO A 35 4.44 -22.53 24.46
N TYR A 36 4.91 -21.45 23.84
CA TYR A 36 5.65 -20.41 24.55
C TYR A 36 4.75 -19.85 25.67
N VAL A 37 5.23 -19.92 26.91
CA VAL A 37 4.59 -19.34 28.09
C VAL A 37 5.52 -18.24 28.58
N TRP A 38 4.99 -17.03 28.70
CA TRP A 38 5.72 -15.87 29.18
C TRP A 38 6.11 -16.06 30.66
N ASP A 39 7.38 -15.81 30.98
CA ASP A 39 7.99 -16.06 32.28
C ASP A 39 7.88 -14.88 33.28
N GLY A 40 7.30 -13.76 32.84
CA GLY A 40 7.12 -12.56 33.65
C GLY A 40 8.39 -11.72 33.84
N GLN A 41 9.52 -12.09 33.23
CA GLN A 41 10.80 -11.39 33.43
C GLN A 41 11.01 -10.24 32.46
N ASN A 42 10.54 -10.38 31.22
CA ASN A 42 10.68 -9.35 30.20
C ASN A 42 9.33 -8.88 29.68
N GLU A 43 8.95 -7.64 29.98
CA GLU A 43 7.65 -7.07 29.57
C GLU A 43 7.50 -6.97 28.04
N ASP A 44 8.62 -6.84 27.31
CA ASP A 44 8.64 -6.81 25.84
C ASP A 44 8.32 -8.17 25.20
N ASP A 45 8.54 -9.27 25.93
CA ASP A 45 8.28 -10.64 25.46
C ASP A 45 6.87 -11.13 25.83
N ARG A 46 6.04 -10.26 26.45
CA ARG A 46 4.66 -10.58 26.79
C ARG A 46 3.84 -10.72 25.51
N PRO A 47 3.05 -11.79 25.35
CA PRO A 47 2.11 -11.85 24.23
C PRO A 47 1.12 -10.68 24.34
N LEU A 48 0.90 -9.99 23.21
CA LEU A 48 -0.12 -8.95 23.15
C LEU A 48 -1.47 -9.53 23.57
N THR A 49 -2.21 -8.76 24.37
CA THR A 49 -3.62 -9.06 24.60
C THR A 49 -4.39 -8.91 23.28
N ARG A 50 -5.55 -9.59 23.19
CA ARG A 50 -6.41 -9.50 22.00
C ARG A 50 -6.78 -8.05 21.66
N GLU A 51 -6.95 -7.22 22.68
CA GLU A 51 -7.30 -5.79 22.54
C GLU A 51 -6.12 -4.98 21.99
N GLU A 52 -4.92 -5.15 22.54
CA GLU A 52 -3.70 -4.51 22.04
C GLU A 52 -3.39 -4.93 20.60
N MET A 53 -3.57 -6.22 20.29
CA MET A 53 -3.36 -6.75 18.94
C MET A 53 -4.35 -6.11 17.95
N GLN A 54 -5.62 -5.99 18.34
CA GLN A 54 -6.64 -5.35 17.51
C GLN A 54 -6.34 -3.86 17.30
N ALA A 55 -5.94 -3.14 18.34
CA ALA A 55 -5.54 -1.73 18.25
C ALA A 55 -4.31 -1.53 17.35
N GLY A 56 -3.32 -2.42 17.42
CA GLY A 56 -2.16 -2.44 16.51
C GLY A 56 -2.54 -2.68 15.05
N ILE A 57 -3.48 -3.60 14.79
CA ILE A 57 -3.99 -3.85 13.44
C ILE A 57 -4.77 -2.64 12.91
N GLU A 58 -5.58 -2.00 13.75
CA GLU A 58 -6.36 -0.82 13.36
C GLU A 58 -5.50 0.41 13.07
N THR A 59 -4.50 0.67 13.91
CA THR A 59 -3.52 1.75 13.68
C THR A 59 -2.73 1.51 12.40
N TYR A 60 -2.25 0.29 12.18
CA TYR A 60 -1.56 -0.08 10.95
C TYR A 60 -2.46 0.02 9.71
N ARG A 61 -3.75 -0.35 9.81
CA ARG A 61 -4.73 -0.18 8.73
C ARG A 61 -4.98 1.30 8.40
N LYS A 62 -5.06 2.18 9.40
CA LYS A 62 -5.20 3.63 9.22
C LYS A 62 -3.97 4.25 8.55
N GLN A 63 -2.77 3.71 8.82
CA GLN A 63 -1.53 4.17 8.19
C GLN A 63 -1.31 3.65 6.77
N ARG A 64 -1.92 2.51 6.39
CA ARG A 64 -1.84 1.99 5.01
C ARG A 64 -2.85 2.66 4.09
N GLY A 65 -2.41 3.72 3.44
CA GLY A 65 -3.07 4.30 2.26
C GLY A 65 -2.22 5.41 1.64
N ARG A 66 -2.15 5.46 0.30
CA ARG A 66 -1.73 6.69 -0.39
C ARG A 66 -2.69 7.80 0.07
N PRO A 67 -2.21 8.98 0.49
CA PRO A 67 -3.09 10.08 0.89
C PRO A 67 -4.19 10.27 -0.15
N ALA A 68 -5.43 10.43 0.32
CA ALA A 68 -6.60 10.57 -0.52
C ALA A 68 -6.36 11.67 -1.57
N GLY A 69 -6.53 11.28 -2.84
CA GLY A 69 -6.74 12.13 -4.02
C GLY A 69 -5.97 13.44 -4.09
N SER A 70 -4.90 13.48 -4.89
CA SER A 70 -4.54 14.75 -5.51
C SER A 70 -5.64 15.08 -6.52
N ASP A 71 -6.30 16.23 -6.40
CA ASP A 71 -7.29 16.77 -7.38
C ASP A 71 -6.66 17.15 -8.73
N LYS A 72 -5.51 16.57 -9.07
CA LYS A 72 -4.76 16.84 -10.28
C LYS A 72 -4.87 15.64 -11.19
N GLU A 73 -5.51 15.84 -12.32
CA GLU A 73 -5.55 14.85 -13.39
C GLU A 73 -4.29 14.96 -14.26
N SER A 74 -3.69 13.81 -14.59
CA SER A 74 -2.52 13.75 -15.46
C SER A 74 -2.93 13.50 -16.90
N THR A 75 -2.98 14.56 -17.70
CA THR A 75 -3.37 14.50 -19.12
C THR A 75 -2.20 14.86 -20.02
N THR A 76 -2.08 14.20 -21.18
CA THR A 76 -1.06 14.52 -22.19
C THR A 76 -1.61 15.57 -23.15
N ILE A 77 -1.15 16.82 -23.01
CA ILE A 77 -1.52 17.96 -23.87
C ILE A 77 -0.26 18.44 -24.60
N ARG A 78 -0.41 18.88 -25.86
CA ARG A 78 0.66 19.52 -26.62
C ARG A 78 0.62 21.03 -26.40
N PHE A 79 1.76 21.62 -26.08
CA PHE A 79 1.95 23.07 -25.97
C PHE A 79 2.98 23.54 -27.00
N ASP A 80 2.87 24.79 -27.41
CA ASP A 80 3.88 25.41 -28.27
C ASP A 80 5.24 25.51 -27.55
N ARG A 81 6.31 25.45 -28.34
CA ARG A 81 7.68 25.34 -27.84
C ARG A 81 8.13 26.60 -27.11
N ASP A 82 7.71 27.76 -27.59
CA ASP A 82 7.98 29.08 -27.01
C ASP A 82 7.32 29.24 -25.63
N ILE A 83 6.07 28.82 -25.49
CA ILE A 83 5.34 28.83 -24.21
C ILE A 83 6.07 27.96 -23.19
N LEU A 84 6.42 26.72 -23.55
CA LEU A 84 7.16 25.83 -22.66
C LEU A 84 8.54 26.39 -22.31
N ALA A 85 9.23 27.03 -23.26
CA ALA A 85 10.53 27.65 -23.01
C ALA A 85 10.41 28.80 -22.00
N ALA A 86 9.43 29.68 -22.15
CA ALA A 86 9.18 30.80 -21.24
C ALA A 86 8.91 30.32 -19.80
N PHE A 87 8.04 29.31 -19.62
CA PHE A 87 7.76 28.79 -18.28
C PHE A 87 8.96 28.04 -17.69
N ARG A 88 9.68 27.23 -18.48
CA ARG A 88 10.88 26.51 -18.01
C ARG A 88 12.00 27.48 -17.59
N ALA A 89 12.15 28.62 -18.27
CA ALA A 89 13.11 29.65 -17.91
C ALA A 89 12.85 30.25 -16.51
N ALA A 90 11.60 30.21 -16.03
CA ALA A 90 11.27 30.64 -14.67
C ALA A 90 11.78 29.68 -13.56
N GLY A 91 12.41 28.55 -13.92
CA GLY A 91 13.08 27.65 -12.99
C GLY A 91 12.17 26.60 -12.32
N PRO A 92 12.56 26.03 -11.18
CA PRO A 92 11.77 25.00 -10.47
C PRO A 92 10.32 25.44 -10.20
N GLY A 93 9.38 24.50 -10.28
CA GLY A 93 7.95 24.79 -10.09
C GLY A 93 7.24 25.45 -11.27
N TRP A 94 7.84 25.47 -12.46
CA TRP A 94 7.25 26.09 -13.66
C TRP A 94 5.89 25.51 -14.05
N GLN A 95 5.67 24.21 -13.84
CA GLN A 95 4.36 23.58 -14.08
C GLN A 95 3.29 24.12 -13.13
N THR A 96 3.64 24.38 -11.86
CA THR A 96 2.73 24.97 -10.87
C THR A 96 2.37 26.40 -11.27
N ARG A 97 3.34 27.19 -11.74
CA ARG A 97 3.09 28.54 -12.27
C ARG A 97 2.23 28.53 -13.53
N MET A 98 2.48 27.59 -14.44
CA MET A 98 1.66 27.40 -15.64
C MET A 98 0.21 27.07 -15.27
N ASN A 99 0.00 26.15 -14.32
CA ASN A 99 -1.34 25.83 -13.83
C ASN A 99 -2.04 27.02 -13.15
N ALA A 100 -1.30 27.84 -12.40
CA ALA A 100 -1.84 29.06 -11.80
C ALA A 100 -2.26 30.09 -12.86
N ALA A 101 -1.47 30.26 -13.93
CA ALA A 101 -1.80 31.13 -15.05
C ALA A 101 -3.06 30.65 -15.79
N LEU A 102 -3.19 29.35 -16.04
CA LEU A 102 -4.39 28.76 -16.64
C LEU A 102 -5.64 28.98 -15.76
N ARG A 103 -5.50 28.81 -14.44
CA ARG A 103 -6.58 29.09 -13.48
C ARG A 103 -6.99 30.55 -13.49
N ASP A 104 -6.06 31.48 -13.62
CA ASP A 104 -6.35 32.91 -13.66
C ASP A 104 -7.02 33.32 -14.98
N TRP A 105 -6.55 32.76 -16.09
CA TRP A 105 -7.17 32.94 -17.41
C TRP A 105 -8.64 32.50 -17.41
N LEU A 106 -8.96 31.37 -16.77
CA LEU A 106 -10.34 30.88 -16.64
C LEU A 106 -11.27 31.76 -15.78
N LYS A 107 -10.75 32.63 -14.93
CA LYS A 107 -11.61 33.59 -14.19
C LYS A 107 -12.16 34.69 -15.09
N THR A 108 -11.40 35.03 -16.13
CA THR A 108 -11.68 36.16 -17.03
C THR A 108 -12.23 35.70 -18.37
N HIS A 109 -12.01 34.44 -18.73
CA HIS A 109 -12.44 33.86 -20.00
C HIS A 109 -13.23 32.58 -19.71
N SER A 110 -14.45 32.50 -20.25
CA SER A 110 -15.19 31.23 -20.29
C SER A 110 -14.50 30.31 -21.29
N ALA A 111 -14.19 29.08 -20.87
CA ALA A 111 -13.95 28.02 -21.84
C ALA A 111 -15.28 27.80 -22.60
N ALA A 112 -15.22 27.95 -23.92
CA ALA A 112 -16.37 27.73 -24.81
C ALA A 112 -16.67 26.23 -24.94
#